data_AF-W0ADL4-F1
#
_entry.id   AF-W0ADL4-F1
#
_cell.length_a   1.000
_cell.length_b   1.000
_cell.length_c   1.000
_cell.angle_alpha   90.00
_cell.angle_beta   90.00
_cell.angle_gamma   90.00
#
_symmetry.space_group_name_H-M   'P 1'
#
loop_
_entity.id
_entity.type
_entity.pdbx_description
1 polymer ?
#
loop_
_entity_poly.entity_id
_entity_poly.type
_entity_poly.pdbx_seq_one_letter_code
_entity_poly.pdbx_strand_id
1 'polypeptide(L)'
;MLNDKLGVHVSENHFDIVLEELTDRAVGRLLKTDTYDAPAFDALEDHIWQKAEELQSEPAISKQLLLTIRSAIGAIRSRAEYLPAVREQLHRANDFDVLLDRLIAGERRADRMPGIPRII
;
A
#
# COMPACT_ATOMS: atom_id res chain seq x y z
N MET A 1 17.04 -3.91 -39.39
CA MET A 1 16.44 -4.25 -38.08
C MET A 1 16.28 -2.96 -37.31
N LEU A 2 15.10 -2.35 -37.37
CA LEU A 2 14.87 -0.99 -36.90
C LEU A 2 13.45 -0.90 -36.30
N ASN A 3 13.20 -1.68 -35.24
CA ASN A 3 11.88 -1.80 -34.61
C ASN A 3 11.92 -1.64 -33.08
N ASP A 4 12.81 -0.79 -32.56
CA ASP A 4 12.95 -0.50 -31.12
C ASP A 4 12.83 1.01 -30.82
N LYS A 5 12.14 1.77 -31.68
CA LYS A 5 11.86 3.19 -31.45
C LYS A 5 10.39 3.37 -31.09
N LEU A 6 10.16 3.85 -29.86
CA LEU A 6 8.87 4.18 -29.21
C LEU A 6 8.23 3.06 -28.37
N GLY A 7 9.04 2.36 -27.57
CA GLY A 7 8.51 1.77 -26.34
C GLY A 7 8.19 2.92 -25.38
N VAL A 8 6.92 3.31 -25.27
CA VAL A 8 6.48 4.20 -24.20
C VAL A 8 6.73 3.46 -22.90
N HIS A 9 7.79 3.83 -22.17
CA HIS A 9 7.96 3.39 -20.80
C HIS A 9 6.85 4.05 -19.99
N VAL A 10 5.76 3.31 -19.73
CA VAL A 10 4.71 3.74 -18.83
C VAL A 10 5.32 3.72 -17.44
N SER A 11 5.61 4.90 -16.91
CA SER A 11 6.15 5.02 -15.53
C SER A 11 5.22 4.33 -14.55
N GLU A 12 5.80 3.69 -13.55
CA GLU A 12 5.06 3.02 -12.48
C GLU A 12 4.37 4.00 -11.52
N ASN A 13 4.66 5.30 -11.72
CA ASN A 13 4.02 6.42 -11.02
C ASN A 13 2.75 6.94 -11.70
N HIS A 14 2.34 6.38 -12.85
CA HIS A 14 1.05 6.72 -13.44
C HIS A 14 -0.12 6.34 -12.54
N PHE A 15 -1.28 6.93 -12.84
CA PHE A 15 -2.50 6.61 -12.13
C PHE A 15 -2.83 5.13 -12.29
N ASP A 16 -2.97 4.47 -11.14
CA ASP A 16 -3.25 3.05 -11.05
C ASP A 16 -4.73 2.87 -10.69
N ILE A 17 -5.52 2.48 -11.69
CA ILE A 17 -6.96 2.25 -11.51
C ILE A 17 -7.24 1.05 -10.59
N VAL A 18 -6.36 0.04 -10.61
CA VAL A 18 -6.50 -1.15 -9.75
C VAL A 18 -6.27 -0.76 -8.30
N LEU A 19 -5.25 0.06 -8.03
CA LEU A 19 -5.01 0.62 -6.71
C LEU A 19 -6.19 1.46 -6.21
N GLU A 20 -6.81 2.28 -7.08
CA GLU A 20 -8.02 3.05 -6.73
C GLU A 20 -9.19 2.13 -6.35
N GLU A 21 -9.48 1.12 -7.16
CA GLU A 21 -10.57 0.16 -6.91
C GLU A 21 -10.36 -0.64 -5.62
N LEU A 22 -9.14 -1.13 -5.38
CA LEU A 22 -8.77 -1.82 -4.15
C LEU A 22 -8.91 -0.89 -2.93
N THR A 23 -8.52 0.37 -3.08
CA THR A 23 -8.64 1.38 -2.02
C THR A 23 -10.10 1.65 -1.68
N ASP A 24 -10.98 1.85 -2.67
CA ASP A 24 -12.41 2.05 -2.39
C ASP A 24 -13.04 0.80 -1.75
N ARG A 25 -12.65 -0.40 -2.23
CA ARG A 25 -13.17 -1.66 -1.68
C ARG A 25 -12.76 -1.91 -0.24
N ALA A 26 -11.51 -1.61 0.14
CA ALA A 26 -11.03 -1.80 1.50
C ALA A 26 -11.37 -0.59 2.39
N VAL A 27 -10.82 0.57 2.05
CA VAL A 27 -10.89 1.79 2.86
C VAL A 27 -12.23 2.48 2.68
N GLY A 28 -12.68 2.65 1.43
CA GLY A 28 -13.96 3.30 1.13
C GLY A 28 -15.12 2.57 1.80
N ARG A 29 -15.16 1.24 1.69
CA ARG A 29 -16.17 0.39 2.34
C ARG A 29 -16.15 0.53 3.86
N LEU A 30 -14.98 0.44 4.47
CA LEU A 30 -14.83 0.62 5.92
C LEU A 30 -15.36 1.99 6.36
N LEU A 31 -15.01 3.06 5.66
CA LEU A 31 -15.43 4.41 6.03
C LEU A 31 -16.91 4.70 5.76
N LYS A 32 -17.50 4.11 4.72
CA LYS A 32 -18.90 4.35 4.32
C LYS A 32 -19.90 3.47 5.06
N THR A 33 -19.49 2.25 5.42
CA THR A 33 -20.40 1.20 5.92
C THR A 33 -19.98 0.57 7.24
N ASP A 34 -18.90 1.05 7.86
CA ASP A 34 -18.35 0.51 9.12
C ASP A 34 -18.09 -1.01 9.07
N THR A 35 -17.86 -1.54 7.85
CA THR A 35 -17.64 -2.96 7.60
C THR A 35 -16.18 -3.19 7.29
N TYR A 36 -15.51 -4.01 8.12
CA TYR A 36 -14.15 -4.45 7.87
C TYR A 36 -14.15 -5.69 6.97
N ASP A 37 -13.48 -5.60 5.83
CA ASP A 37 -13.33 -6.68 4.84
C ASP A 37 -11.85 -7.08 4.78
N ALA A 38 -11.46 -8.07 5.59
CA ALA A 38 -10.06 -8.50 5.70
C ALA A 38 -9.47 -8.89 4.33
N PRO A 39 -10.15 -9.71 3.50
CA PRO A 39 -9.68 -10.01 2.14
C PRO A 39 -9.43 -8.78 1.26
N ALA A 40 -10.23 -7.71 1.42
CA ALA A 40 -10.01 -6.48 0.67
C ALA A 40 -8.73 -5.75 1.13
N PHE A 41 -8.46 -5.73 2.44
CA PHE A 41 -7.21 -5.16 2.98
C PHE A 41 -5.98 -5.98 2.59
N ASP A 42 -6.09 -7.31 2.57
CA ASP A 42 -5.01 -8.20 2.12
C ASP A 42 -4.68 -7.97 0.64
N ALA A 43 -5.70 -7.91 -0.22
CA ALA A 43 -5.52 -7.63 -1.64
C ALA A 43 -4.91 -6.24 -1.89
N LEU A 44 -5.31 -5.24 -1.09
CA LEU A 44 -4.73 -3.91 -1.15
C LEU A 44 -3.25 -3.92 -0.76
N GLU A 45 -2.89 -4.57 0.35
CA GLU A 45 -1.50 -4.68 0.80
C GLU A 45 -0.61 -5.41 -0.21
N ASP A 46 -1.10 -6.53 -0.77
CA ASP A 46 -0.37 -7.31 -1.77
C ASP A 46 -0.11 -6.49 -3.04
N HIS A 47 -1.11 -5.73 -3.51
CA HIS A 47 -0.93 -4.85 -4.67
C HIS A 47 0.07 -3.72 -4.40
N ILE A 48 0.03 -3.14 -3.20
CA ILE A 48 1.01 -2.12 -2.79
C ILE A 48 2.42 -2.71 -2.76
N TRP A 49 2.61 -3.95 -2.28
CA TRP A 49 3.90 -4.62 -2.34
C TRP A 49 4.35 -4.88 -3.77
N GLN A 50 3.44 -5.25 -4.67
CA GLN A 50 3.78 -5.38 -6.09
C GLN A 50 4.26 -4.04 -6.67
N LYS A 51 3.54 -2.93 -6.40
CA LYS A 51 3.99 -1.59 -6.81
C LYS A 51 5.35 -1.22 -6.18
N ALA A 52 5.62 -1.63 -4.95
CA ALA A 52 6.91 -1.40 -4.30
C ALA A 52 8.09 -2.02 -5.06
N GLU A 53 7.90 -3.22 -5.62
CA GLU A 53 8.91 -3.90 -6.44
C GLU A 53 9.14 -3.16 -7.77
N GLU A 54 8.05 -2.69 -8.39
CA GLU A 54 8.07 -1.96 -9.66
C GLU A 54 8.72 -0.57 -9.52
N LEU A 55 8.51 0.10 -8.38
CA LEU A 55 9.08 1.41 -8.07
C LEU A 55 10.61 1.41 -7.83
N GLN A 56 11.25 0.25 -7.74
CA GLN A 56 12.70 0.12 -7.53
C GLN A 56 13.53 0.79 -8.65
N SER A 57 12.98 0.85 -9.86
CA SER A 57 13.59 1.51 -11.02
C SER A 57 13.16 2.97 -11.19
N GLU A 58 12.33 3.50 -10.29
CA GLU A 58 11.76 4.84 -10.40
C GLU A 58 12.44 5.82 -9.43
N PRO A 59 12.64 7.10 -9.82
CA PRO A 59 13.27 8.09 -8.95
C PRO A 59 12.33 8.66 -7.89
N ALA A 60 11.04 8.29 -7.91
CA ALA A 60 10.01 8.84 -7.05
C ALA A 60 8.91 7.82 -6.76
N ILE A 61 8.17 8.06 -5.67
CA ILE A 61 7.02 7.26 -5.25
C ILE A 61 5.72 7.97 -5.62
N SER A 62 4.75 7.22 -6.13
CA SER A 62 3.44 7.73 -6.54
C SER A 62 2.71 8.37 -5.35
N LYS A 63 2.19 9.59 -5.56
CA LYS A 63 1.34 10.26 -4.56
C LYS A 63 0.06 9.47 -4.28
N GLN A 64 -0.47 8.77 -5.28
CA GLN A 64 -1.64 7.91 -5.11
C GLN A 64 -1.32 6.76 -4.14
N LEU A 65 -0.14 6.15 -4.27
CA LEU A 65 0.32 5.08 -3.38
C LEU A 65 0.49 5.58 -1.94
N LEU A 66 1.17 6.70 -1.77
CA LEU A 66 1.36 7.33 -0.45
C LEU A 66 0.02 7.69 0.21
N LEU A 67 -0.90 8.28 -0.56
CA LEU A 67 -2.24 8.61 -0.08
C LEU A 67 -2.99 7.35 0.35
N THR A 68 -2.97 6.31 -0.48
CA THR A 68 -3.65 5.04 -0.22
C THR A 68 -3.22 4.42 1.11
N ILE A 69 -1.91 4.34 1.35
CA ILE A 69 -1.36 3.78 2.59
C ILE A 69 -1.81 4.63 3.80
N ARG A 70 -1.69 5.96 3.71
CA ARG A 70 -2.13 6.87 4.78
C ARG A 70 -3.64 6.78 5.04
N SER A 71 -4.44 6.62 4.00
CA SER A 71 -5.89 6.43 4.10
C SER A 71 -6.24 5.11 4.78
N ALA A 72 -5.55 4.00 4.47
CA ALA A 72 -5.74 2.72 5.15
C ALA A 72 -5.42 2.80 6.64
N ILE A 73 -4.27 3.39 7.00
CA ILE A 73 -3.86 3.61 8.40
C ILE A 73 -4.91 4.44 9.14
N GLY A 74 -5.31 5.57 8.56
CA GLY A 74 -6.28 6.50 9.15
C GLY A 74 -7.65 5.86 9.33
N ALA A 75 -8.13 5.10 8.34
CA ALA A 75 -9.43 4.43 8.42
C ALA A 75 -9.46 3.35 9.50
N ILE A 76 -8.43 2.50 9.60
CA ILE A 76 -8.36 1.48 10.65
C ILE A 76 -8.31 2.15 12.03
N ARG A 77 -7.40 3.13 12.23
CA ARG A 77 -7.24 3.80 13.53
C ARG A 77 -8.49 4.55 13.98
N SER A 78 -9.10 5.32 13.08
CA SER A 78 -10.31 6.08 13.41
C SER A 78 -11.51 5.17 13.73
N ARG A 79 -11.68 4.06 12.99
CA ARG A 79 -12.81 3.15 13.21
C ARG A 79 -12.59 2.18 14.37
N ALA A 80 -11.35 1.84 14.70
CA ALA A 80 -11.00 1.02 15.87
C ALA A 80 -11.45 1.63 17.21
N GLU A 81 -11.64 2.95 17.27
CA GLU A 81 -12.16 3.63 18.46
C GLU A 81 -13.57 3.12 18.81
N TYR A 82 -14.42 2.92 17.80
CA TYR A 82 -15.84 2.63 17.98
C TYR A 82 -16.27 1.22 17.53
N LEU A 83 -15.48 0.55 16.69
CA LEU A 83 -15.81 -0.76 16.12
C LEU A 83 -14.87 -1.85 16.68
N PRO A 84 -15.36 -2.76 17.54
CA PRO A 84 -14.54 -3.84 18.11
C PRO A 84 -13.84 -4.71 17.06
N ALA A 85 -14.55 -5.06 15.98
CA ALA A 85 -13.99 -5.86 14.88
C ALA A 85 -12.80 -5.16 14.18
N VAL A 86 -12.80 -3.83 14.10
CA VAL A 86 -11.66 -3.06 13.54
C VAL A 86 -10.55 -2.90 14.57
N ARG A 87 -10.89 -2.81 15.86
CA ARG A 87 -9.91 -2.71 16.95
C ARG A 87 -8.97 -3.91 16.99
N GLU A 88 -9.49 -5.11 16.74
CA GLU A 88 -8.68 -6.33 16.60
C GLU A 88 -7.65 -6.23 15.45
N GLN A 89 -7.90 -5.34 14.49
CA GLN A 89 -7.10 -5.12 13.29
C GLN A 89 -6.14 -3.92 13.40
N LEU A 90 -5.96 -3.34 14.60
CA LEU A 90 -5.00 -2.25 14.82
C LEU A 90 -3.57 -2.62 14.41
N HIS A 91 -3.20 -3.90 14.51
CA HIS A 91 -1.91 -4.40 14.04
C HIS A 91 -1.73 -4.18 12.53
N ARG A 92 -2.79 -4.28 11.71
CA ARG A 92 -2.76 -4.01 10.27
C ARG A 92 -2.40 -2.55 9.97
N ALA A 93 -2.87 -1.60 10.77
CA ALA A 93 -2.46 -0.20 10.63
C ALA A 93 -0.95 -0.02 10.89
N ASN A 94 -0.39 -0.77 11.83
CA ASN A 94 1.05 -0.78 12.07
C ASN A 94 1.81 -1.46 10.91
N ASP A 95 1.25 -2.53 10.32
CA ASP A 95 1.82 -3.17 9.14
C ASP A 95 1.89 -2.18 7.95
N PHE A 96 0.86 -1.37 7.74
CA PHE A 96 0.88 -0.30 6.73
C PHE A 96 1.87 0.83 7.05
N ASP A 97 2.04 1.22 8.33
CA ASP A 97 3.10 2.17 8.71
C ASP A 97 4.49 1.58 8.39
N VAL A 98 4.74 0.32 8.74
CA VAL A 98 6.00 -0.38 8.43
C VAL A 98 6.20 -0.49 6.92
N LEU A 99 5.15 -0.76 6.16
CA LEU A 99 5.20 -0.79 4.70
C LEU A 99 5.64 0.57 4.17
N LEU A 100 5.05 1.67 4.66
CA LEU A 100 5.39 3.01 4.23
C LEU A 100 6.85 3.35 4.50
N ASP A 101 7.34 3.02 5.70
CA ASP A 101 8.74 3.24 6.06
C ASP A 101 9.69 2.48 5.12
N ARG A 102 9.32 1.26 4.70
CA ARG A 102 10.08 0.47 3.72
C ARG A 102 10.07 1.08 2.34
N LEU A 103 8.91 1.55 1.88
CA LEU A 103 8.82 2.25 0.60
C LEU A 103 9.72 3.49 0.58
N ILE A 104 9.72 4.26 1.67
CA ILE A 104 10.59 5.45 1.81
C ILE A 104 12.07 5.05 1.79
N ALA A 105 12.42 3.93 2.40
CA ALA A 105 13.78 3.39 2.39
C ALA A 105 14.18 2.74 1.05
N GLY A 106 13.25 2.60 0.10
CA GLY A 106 13.48 1.93 -1.18
C GLY A 106 13.58 0.40 -1.07
N GLU A 107 12.97 -0.20 -0.05
CA GLU A 107 13.08 -1.64 0.22
C GLU A 107 11.88 -2.43 -0.28
N ARG A 108 12.15 -3.70 -0.58
CA ARG A 108 11.23 -4.70 -1.11
C ARG A 108 10.58 -5.51 -0.01
N ARG A 109 9.56 -6.30 -0.36
CA ARG A 109 8.91 -7.20 0.61
C ARG A 109 9.91 -8.22 1.17
N ALA A 110 10.81 -8.70 0.31
CA ALA A 110 11.79 -9.74 0.60
C ALA A 110 13.07 -9.25 1.31
N ASP A 111 13.33 -7.94 1.33
CA ASP A 111 14.58 -7.39 1.90
C ASP A 111 14.63 -7.52 3.43
N ARG A 112 13.49 -7.83 4.08
CA ARG A 112 13.44 -8.06 5.52
C ARG A 112 13.98 -9.44 5.88
N MET A 113 15.13 -9.46 6.56
CA MET A 113 15.56 -10.62 7.33
C MET A 113 15.04 -10.54 8.78
N PRO A 114 14.26 -11.53 9.26
CA PRO A 114 13.84 -11.59 10.65
C PRO A 114 15.03 -11.55 11.62
N GLY A 115 14.93 -10.74 12.68
CA GLY A 115 15.94 -10.67 13.75
C GLY A 115 17.11 -9.72 13.50
N ILE A 116 17.17 -9.05 12.34
CA ILE A 116 18.20 -8.03 12.06
C ILE A 116 17.63 -6.63 12.37
N PRO A 117 18.17 -5.90 13.38
CA PRO A 117 17.76 -4.53 13.66
C PRO A 117 18.14 -3.59 12.52
N ARG A 118 17.32 -2.57 12.28
CA ARG A 118 17.68 -1.46 11.39
C ARG A 118 18.40 -0.37 12.15
N ILE A 119 19.44 0.18 11.53
CA ILE A 119 19.92 1.54 11.86
C ILE A 119 19.22 2.45 10.87
N ILE A 120 18.34 3.32 11.37
CA ILE A 120 17.58 4.30 10.62
C ILE A 120 18.21 5.67 10.86
#